data_AF-A0A7C4J921-F1
#
_entry.id   AF-A0A7C4J921-F1
#
_cell.length_a   1.000
_cell.length_b   1.000
_cell.length_c   1.000
_cell.angle_alpha   90.00
_cell.angle_beta   90.00
_cell.angle_gamma   90.00
#
_symmetry.space_group_name_H-M   'P 1'
#
loop_
_entity.id
_entity.type
_entity.pdbx_description
1 polymer ?
#
loop_
_entity_poly.entity_id
_entity_poly.type
_entity_poly.pdbx_seq_one_letter_code
_entity_poly.pdbx_strand_id
1 'polypeptide(L)'
;MSVIEWLLSSDPAIRWQAMRDLSLAPAAEVAAERAKIATHGWGATLLAAQSEDGTWHGDPRFPEWPTLRTLLLLHDMGLDPASEQARRAVGRVRENVKWLMNITQDELPKDEDISWWHKPFFAGEVEPCINGRVVTVGAYFEVDMHPVVDRLLGEQMADGGWNCDQEIGSTRGSFHTTINVLEGLLEFERATGGSPAVKAARVRGQEYLLSRQLFKRLATGEPIEHDRKGGPVWTQFSYPAGWRYDILRGLDYLRHAGVTPDSRMAEA
;
A
#
# COMPACT_ATOMS: atom_id res chain seq x y z
N MET A 1 4.41 0.80 -34.44
CA MET A 1 4.53 0.21 -33.11
C MET A 1 3.22 0.46 -32.38
N SER A 2 2.48 -0.60 -32.05
CA SER A 2 1.25 -0.51 -31.27
C SER A 2 1.55 -0.20 -29.81
N VAL A 3 0.54 0.25 -29.05
CA VAL A 3 0.68 0.48 -27.60
C VAL A 3 1.09 -0.81 -26.87
N ILE A 4 0.54 -1.96 -27.28
CA ILE A 4 0.89 -3.26 -26.70
C ILE A 4 2.35 -3.62 -27.02
N GLU A 5 2.81 -3.42 -28.25
CA GLU A 5 4.21 -3.64 -28.61
C GLU A 5 5.17 -2.76 -27.79
N TRP A 6 4.80 -1.50 -27.57
CA TRP A 6 5.57 -0.58 -26.73
C TRP A 6 5.65 -1.08 -25.28
N LEU A 7 4.52 -1.47 -24.67
CA LEU A 7 4.47 -2.06 -23.33
C LEU A 7 5.32 -3.34 -23.23
N LEU A 8 5.20 -4.23 -24.21
CA LEU A 8 5.99 -5.47 -24.27
C LEU A 8 7.49 -5.24 -24.52
N SER A 9 7.88 -4.06 -25.02
CA SER A 9 9.28 -3.66 -25.19
C SER A 9 9.86 -2.89 -23.99
N SER A 10 9.05 -2.61 -22.98
CA SER A 10 9.41 -1.77 -21.82
C SER A 10 10.21 -2.52 -20.74
N ASP A 11 10.50 -1.83 -19.63
CA ASP A 11 11.16 -2.38 -18.43
C ASP A 11 10.44 -3.66 -17.93
N PRO A 12 11.17 -4.64 -17.35
CA PRO A 12 10.55 -5.85 -16.79
C PRO A 12 9.35 -5.54 -15.90
N ALA A 13 9.41 -4.49 -15.06
CA ALA A 13 8.33 -4.09 -14.15
C ALA A 13 6.99 -3.79 -14.86
N ILE A 14 7.03 -3.40 -16.13
CA ILE A 14 5.85 -3.18 -16.97
C ILE A 14 5.56 -4.44 -17.80
N ARG A 15 6.61 -5.02 -18.38
CA ARG A 15 6.49 -6.08 -19.39
C ARG A 15 5.79 -7.32 -18.88
N TRP A 16 6.13 -7.82 -17.69
CA TRP A 16 5.51 -9.05 -17.17
C TRP A 16 4.00 -8.87 -16.93
N GLN A 17 3.57 -7.65 -16.56
CA GLN A 17 2.16 -7.31 -16.36
C GLN A 17 1.41 -7.24 -17.68
N ALA A 18 2.00 -6.57 -18.69
CA ALA A 18 1.46 -6.56 -20.05
C ALA A 18 1.37 -7.97 -20.64
N MET A 19 2.37 -8.82 -20.35
CA MET A 19 2.34 -10.22 -20.77
C MET A 19 1.14 -10.97 -20.14
N ARG A 20 0.99 -10.86 -18.81
CA ARG A 20 -0.10 -11.46 -18.02
C ARG A 20 -1.48 -11.02 -18.53
N ASP A 21 -1.67 -9.72 -18.72
CA ASP A 21 -3.01 -9.15 -18.90
C ASP A 21 -3.42 -8.97 -20.36
N LEU A 22 -2.46 -8.80 -21.28
CA LEU A 22 -2.74 -8.35 -22.66
C LEU A 22 -2.30 -9.33 -23.75
N SER A 23 -1.48 -10.34 -23.44
CA SER A 23 -0.88 -11.21 -24.47
C SER A 23 -1.21 -12.70 -24.36
N LEU A 24 -2.00 -13.12 -23.35
CA LEU A 24 -2.29 -14.53 -23.05
C LEU A 24 -1.02 -15.39 -22.90
N ALA A 25 0.09 -14.78 -22.48
CA ALA A 25 1.36 -15.47 -22.34
C ALA A 25 1.26 -16.57 -21.27
N PRO A 26 1.96 -17.71 -21.42
CA PRO A 26 1.99 -18.77 -20.41
C PRO A 26 2.50 -18.25 -19.06
N ALA A 27 1.92 -18.75 -17.97
CA ALA A 27 2.28 -18.33 -16.61
C ALA A 27 3.79 -18.49 -16.30
N ALA A 28 4.43 -19.52 -16.86
CA ALA A 28 5.87 -19.74 -16.71
C ALA A 28 6.72 -18.64 -17.38
N GLU A 29 6.30 -18.15 -18.54
CA GLU A 29 6.99 -17.05 -19.23
C GLU A 29 6.80 -15.73 -18.49
N VAL A 30 5.59 -15.48 -17.99
CA VAL A 30 5.29 -14.31 -17.13
C VAL A 30 6.15 -14.34 -15.87
N ALA A 31 6.25 -15.49 -15.19
CA ALA A 31 7.07 -15.64 -14.00
C ALA A 31 8.57 -15.43 -14.30
N ALA A 32 9.07 -15.97 -15.42
CA ALA A 32 10.45 -15.77 -15.85
C ALA A 32 10.75 -14.29 -16.18
N GLU A 33 9.81 -13.57 -16.78
CA GLU A 33 9.96 -12.13 -17.02
C GLU A 33 9.94 -11.34 -15.71
N ARG A 34 9.00 -11.65 -14.81
CA ARG A 34 8.90 -11.02 -13.48
C ARG A 34 10.17 -11.22 -12.66
N ALA A 35 10.79 -12.41 -12.72
CA ALA A 35 12.04 -12.70 -12.00
C ALA A 35 13.20 -11.76 -12.39
N LYS A 36 13.16 -11.14 -13.58
CA LYS A 36 14.19 -10.18 -14.00
C LYS A 36 14.20 -8.89 -13.20
N ILE A 37 13.09 -8.53 -12.52
CA ILE A 37 12.99 -7.29 -11.71
C ILE A 37 14.12 -7.21 -10.68
N ALA A 38 14.51 -8.34 -10.09
CA ALA A 38 15.56 -8.38 -9.08
C ALA A 38 16.97 -8.04 -9.63
N THR A 39 17.18 -8.13 -10.95
CA THR A 39 18.51 -8.07 -11.59
C THR A 39 18.62 -7.13 -12.78
N HIS A 40 17.50 -6.62 -13.30
CA HIS A 40 17.44 -5.74 -14.45
C HIS A 40 16.52 -4.54 -14.20
N GLY A 41 16.79 -3.46 -14.92
CA GLY A 41 15.87 -2.32 -15.01
C GLY A 41 15.70 -1.54 -13.71
N TRP A 42 14.51 -0.99 -13.54
CA TRP A 42 14.20 -0.13 -12.39
C TRP A 42 14.25 -0.86 -11.06
N GLY A 43 13.78 -2.11 -10.99
CA GLY A 43 13.82 -2.92 -9.77
C GLY A 43 15.25 -3.13 -9.25
N ALA A 44 16.17 -3.54 -10.13
CA ALA A 44 17.57 -3.70 -9.77
C ALA A 44 18.25 -2.37 -9.41
N THR A 45 17.88 -1.28 -10.09
CA THR A 45 18.40 0.06 -9.79
C THR A 45 17.99 0.50 -8.38
N LEU A 46 16.73 0.29 -8.00
CA LEU A 46 16.25 0.55 -6.64
C LEU A 46 16.96 -0.32 -5.63
N LEU A 47 17.06 -1.64 -5.85
CA LEU A 47 17.73 -2.56 -4.94
C LEU A 47 19.21 -2.19 -4.73
N ALA A 48 19.92 -1.79 -5.78
CA ALA A 48 21.32 -1.35 -5.70
C ALA A 48 21.51 -0.01 -4.97
N ALA A 49 20.47 0.82 -4.91
CA ALA A 49 20.51 2.11 -4.22
C ALA A 49 20.26 2.00 -2.70
N GLN A 50 20.05 0.79 -2.15
CA GLN A 50 19.88 0.60 -0.72
C GLN A 50 21.22 0.78 0.01
N SER A 51 21.21 1.64 1.02
CA SER A 51 22.32 1.83 1.95
C SER A 51 22.57 0.59 2.82
N GLU A 52 23.76 0.51 3.42
CA GLU A 52 24.10 -0.60 4.32
C GLU A 52 23.26 -0.63 5.61
N ASP A 53 22.80 0.54 6.06
CA ASP A 53 21.88 0.70 7.19
C ASP A 53 20.43 0.31 6.86
N GLY A 54 20.17 -0.23 5.66
CA GLY A 54 18.86 -0.69 5.22
C GLY A 54 17.93 0.39 4.67
N THR A 55 18.34 1.66 4.71
CA THR A 55 17.54 2.79 4.21
C THR A 55 17.75 3.03 2.72
N TRP A 56 16.89 3.85 2.12
CA TRP A 56 17.09 4.41 0.79
C TRP A 56 17.33 5.92 0.87
N HIS A 57 18.13 6.44 -0.05
CA HIS A 57 18.41 7.87 -0.13
C HIS A 57 17.14 8.71 -0.23
N GLY A 58 17.08 9.78 0.55
CA GLY A 58 15.94 10.69 0.64
C GLY A 58 16.15 11.69 1.77
N ASP A 59 15.12 11.88 2.61
CA ASP A 59 15.24 12.75 3.79
C ASP A 59 16.12 12.09 4.87
N PRO A 60 17.30 12.63 5.19
CA PRO A 60 18.17 12.06 6.21
C PRO A 60 17.58 12.16 7.61
N ARG A 61 16.61 13.05 7.86
CA ARG A 61 15.95 13.20 9.16
C ARG A 61 14.90 12.12 9.38
N PHE A 62 14.25 11.65 8.31
CA PHE A 62 13.18 10.66 8.37
C PHE A 62 13.35 9.58 7.28
N PRO A 63 14.41 8.75 7.38
CA PRO A 63 14.79 7.78 6.35
C PRO A 63 13.78 6.62 6.18
N GLU A 64 12.87 6.43 7.14
CA GLU A 64 11.79 5.46 7.07
C GLU A 64 10.77 5.76 5.96
N TRP A 65 10.56 7.03 5.59
CA TRP A 65 9.59 7.38 4.53
C TRP A 65 10.08 7.02 3.12
N PRO A 66 11.31 7.38 2.71
CA PRO A 66 11.88 6.85 1.46
C PRO A 66 11.91 5.32 1.44
N THR A 67 12.20 4.69 2.58
CA THR A 67 12.23 3.24 2.72
C THR A 67 10.87 2.61 2.45
N LEU A 68 9.80 3.07 3.12
CA LEU A 68 8.43 2.59 2.89
C LEU A 68 7.99 2.78 1.43
N ARG A 69 8.25 3.96 0.86
CA ARG A 69 7.89 4.26 -0.54
C ARG A 69 8.61 3.34 -1.52
N THR A 70 9.88 3.04 -1.27
CA THR A 70 10.67 2.17 -2.15
C THR A 70 10.19 0.72 -2.05
N LEU A 71 9.92 0.20 -0.85
CA LEU A 71 9.38 -1.14 -0.68
C LEU A 71 8.01 -1.31 -1.36
N LEU A 72 7.14 -0.30 -1.26
CA LEU A 72 5.86 -0.31 -1.97
C LEU A 72 6.05 -0.30 -3.48
N LEU A 73 6.99 0.49 -4.00
CA LEU A 73 7.27 0.50 -5.42
C LEU A 73 7.83 -0.85 -5.90
N LEU A 74 8.69 -1.50 -5.12
CA LEU A 74 9.18 -2.85 -5.43
C LEU A 74 8.05 -3.90 -5.40
N HIS A 75 7.10 -3.75 -4.48
CA HIS A 75 5.86 -4.53 -4.45
C HIS A 75 5.03 -4.30 -5.73
N ASP A 76 4.77 -3.04 -6.10
CA ASP A 76 3.95 -2.68 -7.27
C ASP A 76 4.61 -3.14 -8.59
N MET A 77 5.94 -3.10 -8.65
CA MET A 77 6.71 -3.65 -9.76
C MET A 77 6.60 -5.17 -9.84
N GLY A 78 6.28 -5.86 -8.74
CA GLY A 78 6.16 -7.31 -8.66
C GLY A 78 7.47 -8.04 -8.34
N LEU A 79 8.39 -7.42 -7.59
CA LEU A 79 9.64 -8.06 -7.16
C LEU A 79 9.35 -9.39 -6.48
N ASP A 80 10.00 -10.47 -6.91
CA ASP A 80 9.79 -11.78 -6.29
C ASP A 80 10.28 -11.80 -4.83
N PRO A 81 9.39 -12.00 -3.82
CA PRO A 81 9.80 -12.00 -2.41
C PRO A 81 10.77 -13.12 -2.08
N ALA A 82 10.76 -14.22 -2.84
CA ALA A 82 11.69 -15.35 -2.65
C ALA A 82 13.09 -15.07 -3.22
N SER A 83 13.28 -14.00 -3.99
CA SER A 83 14.59 -13.64 -4.54
C SER A 83 15.59 -13.28 -3.43
N GLU A 84 16.87 -13.59 -3.66
CA GLU A 84 17.93 -13.26 -2.71
C GLU A 84 18.01 -11.75 -2.44
N GLN A 85 17.80 -10.95 -3.48
CA GLN A 85 17.81 -9.50 -3.44
C GLN A 85 16.68 -8.96 -2.56
N ALA A 86 15.46 -9.48 -2.71
CA ALA A 86 14.32 -9.10 -1.86
C ALA A 86 14.60 -9.46 -0.39
N ARG A 87 15.01 -10.70 -0.12
CA ARG A 87 15.30 -11.14 1.26
C ARG A 87 16.41 -10.33 1.92
N ARG A 88 17.48 -10.01 1.19
CA ARG A 88 18.56 -9.16 1.69
C ARG A 88 18.06 -7.75 1.98
N ALA A 89 17.32 -7.15 1.06
CA ALA A 89 16.82 -5.80 1.20
C ALA A 89 15.87 -5.65 2.39
N VAL A 90 14.89 -6.56 2.49
CA VAL A 90 13.90 -6.59 3.57
C VAL A 90 14.54 -6.98 4.92
N GLY A 91 15.51 -7.89 4.90
CA GLY A 91 16.29 -8.26 6.08
C GLY A 91 16.99 -7.05 6.71
N ARG A 92 17.67 -6.23 5.89
CA ARG A 92 18.30 -4.99 6.36
C ARG A 92 17.30 -3.99 6.93
N VAL A 93 16.13 -3.83 6.31
CA VAL A 93 15.07 -2.95 6.84
C VAL A 93 14.61 -3.44 8.20
N ARG A 94 14.34 -4.75 8.33
CA ARG A 94 13.89 -5.36 9.58
C ARG A 94 14.91 -5.21 10.72
N GLU A 95 16.20 -5.31 10.40
CA GLU A 95 17.28 -5.25 11.39
C GLU A 95 17.60 -3.82 11.83
N ASN A 96 17.58 -2.86 10.89
CA ASN A 96 18.21 -1.56 11.11
C ASN A 96 17.23 -0.37 11.12
N VAL A 97 16.15 -0.45 10.34
CA VAL A 97 15.24 0.69 10.16
C VAL A 97 14.22 0.73 11.28
N LYS A 98 14.12 1.89 11.91
CA LYS A 98 13.17 2.16 13.00
C LYS A 98 12.42 3.45 12.71
N TRP A 99 11.25 3.56 13.29
CA TRP A 99 10.46 4.77 13.22
C TRP A 99 11.11 5.90 14.01
N LEU A 100 11.21 7.09 13.39
CA LEU A 100 11.85 8.27 13.97
C LEU A 100 13.29 8.02 14.46
N MET A 101 14.02 7.11 13.79
CA MET A 101 15.34 6.63 14.25
C MET A 101 16.43 7.70 14.38
N ASN A 102 16.25 8.83 13.70
CA ASN A 102 17.16 9.97 13.72
C ASN A 102 16.61 11.16 14.53
N ILE A 103 15.48 10.98 15.23
CA ILE A 103 14.88 12.00 16.09
C ILE A 103 15.29 11.77 17.53
N THR A 104 15.88 12.78 18.13
CA THR A 104 16.30 12.76 19.53
C THR A 104 15.10 12.88 20.47
N GLN A 105 15.27 12.43 21.72
CA GLN A 105 14.20 12.46 22.71
C GLN A 105 13.70 13.89 23.01
N ASP A 106 14.58 14.90 22.96
CA ASP A 106 14.24 16.31 23.19
C ASP A 106 13.46 16.95 22.04
N GLU A 107 13.54 16.39 20.82
CA GLU A 107 12.80 16.81 19.65
C GLU A 107 11.41 16.18 19.53
N LEU A 108 11.09 15.18 20.36
CA LEU A 108 9.80 14.49 20.28
C LEU A 108 8.64 15.42 20.68
N PRO A 109 7.50 15.34 19.97
CA PRO A 109 6.29 16.01 20.42
C PRO A 109 5.91 15.53 21.82
N LYS A 110 5.60 16.46 22.72
CA LYS A 110 5.28 16.15 24.12
C LYS A 110 3.81 15.78 24.33
N ASP A 111 2.96 16.19 23.39
CA ASP A 111 1.51 16.09 23.49
C ASP A 111 0.92 15.09 22.46
N GLU A 112 1.76 14.25 21.83
CA GLU A 112 1.34 13.24 20.85
C GLU A 112 1.71 11.81 21.32
N ASP A 113 1.02 10.80 20.79
CA ASP A 113 1.39 9.40 21.03
C ASP A 113 2.70 9.06 20.30
N ILE A 114 3.78 8.99 21.07
CA ILE A 114 5.12 8.60 20.63
C ILE A 114 5.50 7.18 21.06
N SER A 115 4.53 6.34 21.43
CA SER A 115 4.78 4.97 21.88
C SER A 115 5.52 4.10 20.85
N TRP A 116 5.52 4.53 19.58
CA TRP A 116 6.16 3.90 18.43
C TRP A 116 7.59 4.41 18.13
N TRP A 117 8.07 5.42 18.86
CA TRP A 117 9.44 5.93 18.71
C TRP A 117 10.49 4.82 18.86
N HIS A 118 11.43 4.74 17.92
CA HIS A 118 12.48 3.72 17.84
C HIS A 118 11.97 2.27 17.76
N LYS A 119 10.68 2.03 17.51
CA LYS A 119 10.21 0.68 17.20
C LYS A 119 10.71 0.23 15.82
N PRO A 120 10.96 -1.08 15.63
CA PRO A 120 11.30 -1.63 14.33
C PRO A 120 10.27 -1.24 13.26
N PHE A 121 10.72 -1.01 12.03
CA PHE A 121 9.85 -0.58 10.91
C PHE A 121 8.58 -1.43 10.76
N PHE A 122 8.72 -2.76 10.75
CA PHE A 122 7.58 -3.69 10.60
C PHE A 122 6.70 -3.85 11.85
N ALA A 123 7.07 -3.24 12.99
CA ALA A 123 6.17 -3.16 14.13
C ALA A 123 5.04 -2.14 13.92
N GLY A 124 5.10 -1.38 12.81
CA GLY A 124 4.15 -0.31 12.51
C GLY A 124 4.33 0.91 13.42
N GLU A 125 3.49 1.90 13.20
CA GLU A 125 3.42 3.14 13.95
C GLU A 125 1.96 3.41 14.42
N VAL A 126 1.54 4.66 14.61
CA VAL A 126 0.21 4.99 15.16
C VAL A 126 -0.86 5.13 14.09
N GLU A 127 -0.57 5.72 12.94
CA GLU A 127 -1.60 6.04 11.95
C GLU A 127 -2.03 4.80 11.14
N PRO A 128 -3.35 4.50 11.06
CA PRO A 128 -3.86 3.37 10.29
C PRO A 128 -3.51 3.43 8.80
N CYS A 129 -3.33 4.64 8.24
CA CYS A 129 -2.98 4.82 6.83
C CYS A 129 -1.57 4.32 6.52
N ILE A 130 -0.63 4.50 7.45
CA ILE A 130 0.75 4.05 7.29
C ILE A 130 0.83 2.56 7.65
N ASN A 131 0.19 2.15 8.74
CA ASN A 131 0.11 0.75 9.15
C ASN A 131 -0.47 -0.16 8.06
N GLY A 132 -1.52 0.26 7.34
CA GLY A 132 -2.04 -0.48 6.19
C GLY A 132 -0.99 -0.71 5.09
N ARG A 133 -0.15 0.30 4.83
CA ARG A 133 0.94 0.22 3.85
C ARG A 133 2.11 -0.63 4.35
N VAL A 134 2.42 -0.57 5.65
CA VAL A 134 3.42 -1.45 6.29
C VAL A 134 2.96 -2.90 6.23
N VAL A 135 1.67 -3.18 6.47
CA VAL A 135 1.09 -4.52 6.30
C VAL A 135 1.20 -4.98 4.85
N THR A 136 0.92 -4.11 3.88
CA THR A 136 1.06 -4.42 2.44
C THR A 136 2.46 -4.96 2.12
N VAL A 137 3.51 -4.19 2.45
CA VAL A 137 4.89 -4.61 2.15
C VAL A 137 5.35 -5.76 3.03
N GLY A 138 4.98 -5.76 4.32
CA GLY A 138 5.39 -6.80 5.25
C GLY A 138 4.81 -8.16 4.87
N ALA A 139 3.50 -8.23 4.58
CA ALA A 139 2.84 -9.47 4.16
C ALA A 139 3.40 -9.98 2.83
N TYR A 140 3.58 -9.10 1.84
CA TYR A 140 4.13 -9.47 0.53
C TYR A 140 5.55 -10.03 0.63
N PHE A 141 6.40 -9.44 1.49
CA PHE A 141 7.78 -9.86 1.70
C PHE A 141 7.96 -10.84 2.88
N GLU A 142 6.92 -11.59 3.21
CA GLU A 142 6.96 -12.72 4.16
C GLU A 142 7.39 -12.33 5.60
N VAL A 143 7.11 -11.09 6.01
CA VAL A 143 7.23 -10.64 7.40
C VAL A 143 5.92 -10.90 8.13
N ASP A 144 5.99 -11.37 9.36
CA ASP A 144 4.81 -11.57 10.20
C ASP A 144 4.16 -10.22 10.56
N MET A 145 2.97 -9.99 10.00
CA MET A 145 2.19 -8.77 10.19
C MET A 145 0.97 -8.92 11.11
N HIS A 146 0.77 -10.08 11.76
CA HIS A 146 -0.37 -10.30 12.67
C HIS A 146 -0.53 -9.17 13.71
N PRO A 147 0.55 -8.68 14.39
CA PRO A 147 0.38 -7.64 15.41
C PRO A 147 -0.19 -6.32 14.87
N VAL A 148 0.22 -5.91 13.66
CA VAL A 148 -0.27 -4.66 13.04
C VAL A 148 -1.68 -4.87 12.48
N VAL A 149 -1.96 -6.06 11.95
CA VAL A 149 -3.32 -6.42 11.51
C VAL A 149 -4.31 -6.41 12.67
N ASP A 150 -3.96 -7.02 13.80
CA ASP A 150 -4.82 -7.04 14.99
C ASP A 150 -5.14 -5.62 15.50
N ARG A 151 -4.13 -4.73 15.47
CA ARG A 151 -4.33 -3.30 15.75
C ARG A 151 -5.33 -2.67 14.78
N LEU A 152 -5.13 -2.83 13.47
CA LEU A 152 -6.03 -2.27 12.45
C LEU A 152 -7.46 -2.79 12.58
N LEU A 153 -7.65 -4.06 12.95
CA LEU A 153 -8.98 -4.62 13.21
C LEU A 153 -9.67 -3.93 14.40
N GLY A 154 -8.92 -3.58 15.44
CA GLY A 154 -9.42 -2.83 16.60
C GLY A 154 -9.74 -1.36 16.30
N GLU A 155 -9.16 -0.79 15.26
CA GLU A 155 -9.33 0.62 14.86
C GLU A 155 -10.47 0.83 13.84
N GLN A 156 -11.08 -0.24 13.32
CA GLN A 156 -12.12 -0.11 12.30
C GLN A 156 -13.35 0.63 12.85
N MET A 157 -13.71 1.73 12.21
CA MET A 157 -14.76 2.63 12.67
C MET A 157 -16.17 2.07 12.40
N ALA A 158 -17.19 2.69 13.00
CA ALA A 158 -18.58 2.24 12.89
C ALA A 158 -19.11 2.23 11.43
N ASP A 159 -18.64 3.16 10.58
CA ASP A 159 -19.02 3.21 9.17
C ASP A 159 -18.21 2.27 8.26
N GLY A 160 -17.37 1.41 8.85
CA GLY A 160 -16.58 0.40 8.15
C GLY A 160 -15.24 0.89 7.63
N GLY A 161 -15.00 2.21 7.61
CA GLY A 161 -13.72 2.78 7.19
C GLY A 161 -12.70 2.87 8.33
N TRP A 162 -11.55 3.46 7.99
CA TRP A 162 -10.50 3.87 8.93
C TRP A 162 -10.20 5.35 8.73
N ASN A 163 -9.64 6.01 9.74
CA ASN A 163 -9.20 7.40 9.63
C ASN A 163 -7.99 7.67 10.52
N CYS A 164 -6.98 8.38 10.00
CA CYS A 164 -5.82 8.80 10.78
C CYS A 164 -6.22 9.92 11.77
N ASP A 165 -7.25 10.71 11.45
CA ASP A 165 -7.81 11.72 12.36
C ASP A 165 -8.68 11.13 13.50
N GLN A 166 -8.71 9.81 13.69
CA GLN A 166 -9.50 9.19 14.77
C GLN A 166 -8.98 9.58 16.15
N GLU A 167 -7.65 9.70 16.30
CA GLU A 167 -7.01 10.11 17.55
C GLU A 167 -7.40 11.54 17.99
N ILE A 168 -7.70 12.42 17.02
CA ILE A 168 -8.19 13.78 17.25
C ILE A 168 -9.73 13.88 17.19
N GLY A 169 -10.44 12.75 17.27
CA GLY A 169 -11.89 12.69 17.49
C GLY A 169 -12.76 12.51 16.24
N SER A 170 -12.18 12.21 15.07
CA SER A 170 -12.99 11.85 13.90
C SER A 170 -13.80 10.58 14.15
N THR A 171 -15.09 10.60 13.78
CA THR A 171 -16.01 9.44 13.88
C THR A 171 -16.42 8.89 12.50
N ARG A 172 -15.75 9.37 11.44
CA ARG A 172 -15.99 8.99 10.04
C ARG A 172 -14.70 8.47 9.42
N GLY A 173 -14.76 7.35 8.71
CA GLY A 173 -13.65 6.88 7.89
C GLY A 173 -13.26 7.92 6.83
N SER A 174 -12.03 7.83 6.34
CA SER A 174 -11.52 8.58 5.19
C SER A 174 -11.23 7.65 4.01
N PHE A 175 -11.35 8.14 2.78
CA PHE A 175 -11.02 7.36 1.58
C PHE A 175 -9.55 6.92 1.59
N HIS A 176 -8.64 7.86 1.86
CA HIS A 176 -7.20 7.62 1.91
C HIS A 176 -6.80 6.52 2.89
N THR A 177 -7.24 6.64 4.14
CA THR A 177 -6.89 5.66 5.16
C THR A 177 -7.54 4.32 4.84
N THR A 178 -8.81 4.32 4.43
CA THR A 178 -9.55 3.09 4.15
C THR A 178 -8.91 2.30 3.00
N ILE A 179 -8.50 2.93 1.90
CA ILE A 179 -7.87 2.19 0.79
C ILE A 179 -6.51 1.60 1.19
N ASN A 180 -5.69 2.36 1.93
CA ASN A 180 -4.38 1.89 2.39
C ASN A 180 -4.50 0.68 3.33
N VAL A 181 -5.51 0.67 4.22
CA VAL A 181 -5.78 -0.48 5.11
C VAL A 181 -6.35 -1.67 4.33
N LEU A 182 -7.28 -1.42 3.41
CA LEU A 182 -7.89 -2.47 2.60
C LEU A 182 -6.87 -3.25 1.77
N GLU A 183 -5.93 -2.56 1.13
CA GLU A 183 -4.85 -3.18 0.37
C GLU A 183 -3.94 -4.04 1.27
N GLY A 184 -3.55 -3.51 2.45
CA GLY A 184 -2.78 -4.27 3.42
C GLY A 184 -3.49 -5.53 3.90
N LEU A 185 -4.77 -5.44 4.25
CA LEU A 185 -5.55 -6.60 4.68
C LEU A 185 -5.75 -7.63 3.57
N LEU A 186 -5.90 -7.20 2.31
CA LEU A 186 -5.98 -8.11 1.17
C LEU A 186 -4.65 -8.85 0.95
N GLU A 187 -3.53 -8.14 1.05
CA GLU A 187 -2.21 -8.75 0.88
C GLU A 187 -1.91 -9.73 2.02
N PHE A 188 -2.26 -9.37 3.26
CA PHE A 188 -2.19 -10.27 4.40
C PHE A 188 -3.04 -11.53 4.23
N GLU A 189 -4.28 -11.38 3.71
CA GLU A 189 -5.15 -12.53 3.43
C GLU A 189 -4.55 -13.46 2.37
N ARG A 190 -3.91 -12.91 1.34
CA ARG A 190 -3.21 -13.72 0.31
C ARG A 190 -2.02 -14.47 0.88
N ALA A 191 -1.21 -13.81 1.71
CA ALA A 191 0.01 -14.38 2.28
C ALA A 191 -0.26 -15.47 3.32
N THR A 192 -1.34 -15.35 4.10
CA THR A 192 -1.59 -16.20 5.28
C THR A 192 -2.81 -17.12 5.14
N GLY A 193 -3.64 -16.91 4.12
CA GLY A 193 -5.00 -17.46 4.04
C GLY A 193 -6.04 -16.63 4.81
N GLY A 194 -5.60 -15.63 5.57
CA GLY A 194 -6.44 -14.69 6.32
C GLY A 194 -7.21 -15.31 7.48
N SER A 195 -8.20 -14.57 7.97
CA SER A 195 -9.12 -15.00 9.02
C SER A 195 -10.52 -14.48 8.75
N PRO A 196 -11.57 -15.07 9.38
CA PRO A 196 -12.93 -14.52 9.28
C PRO A 196 -13.01 -13.04 9.70
N ALA A 197 -12.21 -12.62 10.68
CA ALA A 197 -12.16 -11.23 11.13
C ALA A 197 -11.56 -10.31 10.06
N VAL A 198 -10.44 -10.70 9.44
CA VAL A 198 -9.82 -9.96 8.32
C VAL A 198 -10.80 -9.84 7.16
N LYS A 199 -11.43 -10.94 6.75
CA LYS A 199 -12.42 -10.94 5.67
C LYS A 199 -13.61 -10.03 5.99
N ALA A 200 -14.16 -10.11 7.20
CA ALA A 200 -15.27 -9.26 7.63
C ALA A 200 -14.89 -7.77 7.62
N ALA A 201 -13.68 -7.43 8.10
CA ALA A 201 -13.18 -6.06 8.07
C ALA A 201 -13.03 -5.54 6.64
N ARG A 202 -12.49 -6.34 5.71
CA ARG A 202 -12.41 -5.97 4.29
C ARG A 202 -13.77 -5.72 3.68
N VAL A 203 -14.75 -6.59 3.91
CA VAL A 203 -16.12 -6.41 3.40
C VAL A 203 -16.74 -5.10 3.91
N ARG A 204 -16.57 -4.78 5.19
CA ARG A 204 -17.05 -3.51 5.76
C ARG A 204 -16.36 -2.28 5.17
N GLY A 205 -15.04 -2.35 4.94
CA GLY A 205 -14.31 -1.26 4.29
C GLY A 205 -14.63 -1.10 2.80
N GLN A 206 -14.91 -2.21 2.10
CA GLN A 206 -15.43 -2.17 0.73
C GLN A 206 -16.79 -1.47 0.69
N GLU A 207 -17.69 -1.81 1.62
CA GLU A 207 -19.00 -1.15 1.74
C GLU A 207 -18.88 0.34 2.09
N TYR A 208 -17.87 0.75 2.88
CA TYR A 208 -17.56 2.16 3.10
C TYR A 208 -17.31 2.90 1.76
N LEU A 209 -16.54 2.32 0.85
CA LEU A 209 -16.26 2.90 -0.46
C LEU A 209 -17.50 2.84 -1.37
N LEU A 210 -18.20 1.71 -1.41
CA LEU A 210 -19.33 1.48 -2.31
C LEU A 210 -20.57 2.28 -1.96
N SER A 211 -20.89 2.42 -0.67
CA SER A 211 -21.98 3.31 -0.20
C SER A 211 -21.78 4.77 -0.60
N ARG A 212 -20.54 5.15 -0.95
CA ARG A 212 -20.15 6.47 -1.45
C ARG A 212 -19.93 6.48 -2.96
N GLN A 213 -20.33 5.42 -3.68
CA GLN A 213 -20.07 5.22 -5.11
C GLN A 213 -18.63 5.58 -5.49
N LEU A 214 -17.67 5.24 -4.63
CA LEU A 214 -16.23 5.50 -4.77
C LEU A 214 -15.77 6.97 -4.73
N PHE A 215 -16.61 7.97 -5.00
CA PHE A 215 -16.16 9.36 -5.05
C PHE A 215 -17.16 10.40 -4.57
N LYS A 216 -18.32 9.98 -4.07
CA LYS A 216 -19.43 10.84 -3.66
C LYS A 216 -19.53 10.99 -2.15
N ARG A 217 -20.15 12.09 -1.71
CA ARG A 217 -20.52 12.29 -0.31
C ARG A 217 -21.70 11.40 0.03
N LEU A 218 -21.59 10.61 1.09
CA LEU A 218 -22.68 9.73 1.55
C LEU A 218 -23.98 10.51 1.81
N ALA A 219 -23.89 11.72 2.37
CA ALA A 219 -25.05 12.49 2.79
C ALA A 219 -25.82 13.16 1.64
N THR A 220 -25.14 13.52 0.55
CA THR A 220 -25.73 14.31 -0.54
C THR A 220 -25.78 13.57 -1.88
N GLY A 221 -24.98 12.51 -2.06
CA GLY A 221 -24.80 11.86 -3.35
C GLY A 221 -24.00 12.70 -4.36
N GLU A 222 -23.49 13.86 -3.95
CA GLU A 222 -22.72 14.74 -4.82
C GLU A 222 -21.25 14.31 -4.90
N PRO A 223 -20.59 14.46 -6.06
CA PRO A 223 -19.16 14.24 -6.20
C PRO A 223 -18.34 15.07 -5.19
N ILE A 224 -17.29 14.46 -4.65
CA ILE A 224 -16.30 15.19 -3.87
C ILE A 224 -15.29 15.81 -4.84
N GLU A 225 -15.47 17.09 -5.13
CA GLU A 225 -14.62 17.83 -6.07
C GLU A 225 -13.25 18.19 -5.49
N HIS A 226 -13.14 18.29 -4.16
CA HIS A 226 -11.92 18.71 -3.48
C HIS A 226 -11.62 17.87 -2.23
N ASP A 227 -10.35 17.48 -2.10
CA ASP A 227 -9.82 16.88 -0.88
C ASP A 227 -9.77 17.91 0.24
N ARG A 228 -9.99 17.46 1.47
CA ARG A 228 -9.68 18.24 2.66
C ARG A 228 -8.19 18.59 2.76
N LYS A 229 -7.31 17.78 2.17
CA LYS A 229 -5.86 18.03 2.07
C LYS A 229 -5.46 18.89 0.85
N GLY A 230 -6.43 19.34 0.03
CA GLY A 230 -6.26 20.23 -1.12
C GLY A 230 -6.20 19.52 -2.48
N GLY A 231 -6.81 20.14 -3.50
CA GLY A 231 -6.77 19.71 -4.92
C GLY A 231 -7.99 18.89 -5.39
N PRO A 232 -8.23 18.75 -6.71
CA PRO A 232 -9.20 17.82 -7.28
C PRO A 232 -8.63 16.41 -7.23
N VAL A 233 -9.33 15.45 -6.62
CA VAL A 233 -8.63 14.25 -6.13
C VAL A 233 -9.08 12.94 -6.70
N TRP A 234 -10.38 12.66 -6.78
CA TRP A 234 -10.79 11.29 -7.09
C TRP A 234 -10.69 10.94 -8.58
N THR A 235 -10.73 11.92 -9.47
CA THR A 235 -10.62 11.72 -10.93
C THR A 235 -9.22 11.98 -11.49
N GLN A 236 -8.24 12.31 -10.63
CA GLN A 236 -6.85 12.50 -11.03
C GLN A 236 -6.04 11.24 -10.72
N PHE A 237 -5.94 10.36 -11.71
CA PHE A 237 -5.24 9.08 -11.55
C PHE A 237 -3.73 9.29 -11.47
N SER A 238 -3.11 8.71 -10.44
CA SER A 238 -1.70 8.90 -10.15
C SER A 238 -0.96 7.56 -10.02
N TYR A 239 0.28 7.53 -10.51
CA TYR A 239 1.18 6.41 -10.30
C TYR A 239 2.60 6.90 -10.02
N PRO A 240 3.27 6.40 -8.97
CA PRO A 240 2.70 5.62 -7.86
C PRO A 240 1.70 6.46 -7.04
N ALA A 241 0.61 5.86 -6.59
CA ALA A 241 -0.47 6.59 -5.89
C ALA A 241 -0.05 7.11 -4.51
N GLY A 242 0.96 6.49 -3.89
CA GLY A 242 1.41 6.84 -2.54
C GLY A 242 0.31 6.60 -1.50
N TRP A 243 0.01 7.60 -0.67
CA TRP A 243 -1.07 7.52 0.31
C TRP A 243 -2.45 7.93 -0.26
N ARG A 244 -2.48 8.51 -1.48
CA ARG A 244 -3.68 9.12 -2.03
C ARG A 244 -4.65 8.07 -2.57
N TYR A 245 -5.93 8.33 -2.36
CA TYR A 245 -7.00 7.59 -3.00
C TYR A 245 -7.30 8.27 -4.33
N ASP A 246 -7.63 7.48 -5.34
CA ASP A 246 -8.31 7.91 -6.56
C ASP A 246 -9.26 6.78 -6.98
N ILE A 247 -10.22 7.09 -7.87
CA ILE A 247 -11.26 6.15 -8.27
C ILE A 247 -10.66 4.91 -8.92
N LEU A 248 -9.61 5.07 -9.75
CA LEU A 248 -8.97 3.96 -10.43
C LEU A 248 -8.31 3.01 -9.42
N ARG A 249 -7.61 3.52 -8.40
CA ARG A 249 -7.06 2.71 -7.30
C ARG A 249 -8.15 1.96 -6.54
N GLY A 250 -9.28 2.62 -6.28
CA GLY A 250 -10.44 1.99 -5.62
C GLY A 250 -11.04 0.84 -6.43
N LEU A 251 -11.28 1.07 -7.72
CA LEU A 251 -11.79 0.06 -8.66
C LEU A 251 -10.81 -1.09 -8.83
N ASP A 252 -9.52 -0.79 -8.96
CA ASP A 252 -8.49 -1.80 -9.12
C ASP A 252 -8.35 -2.68 -7.87
N TYR A 253 -8.41 -2.08 -6.67
CA TYR A 253 -8.50 -2.84 -5.43
C TYR A 253 -9.72 -3.78 -5.41
N LEU A 254 -10.91 -3.30 -5.76
CA LEU A 254 -12.13 -4.11 -5.76
C LEU A 254 -12.02 -5.30 -6.74
N ARG A 255 -11.46 -5.06 -7.93
CA ARG A 255 -11.14 -6.10 -8.91
C ARG A 255 -10.16 -7.13 -8.34
N HIS A 256 -9.06 -6.67 -7.74
CA HIS A 256 -8.04 -7.52 -7.11
C HIS A 256 -8.55 -8.30 -5.91
N ALA A 257 -9.54 -7.77 -5.20
CA ALA A 257 -10.23 -8.42 -4.08
C ALA A 257 -11.30 -9.43 -4.53
N GLY A 258 -11.55 -9.58 -5.84
CA GLY A 258 -12.56 -10.47 -6.39
C GLY A 258 -14.00 -10.01 -6.12
N VAL A 259 -14.21 -8.72 -5.87
CA VAL A 259 -15.56 -8.16 -5.68
C VAL A 259 -16.29 -8.21 -7.03
N THR A 260 -17.49 -8.78 -7.02
CA THR A 260 -18.34 -8.81 -8.22
C THR A 260 -18.72 -7.36 -8.61
N PRO A 261 -18.71 -7.00 -9.90
CA PRO A 261 -19.12 -5.66 -10.33
C PRO A 261 -20.48 -5.27 -9.74
N ASP A 262 -20.49 -4.16 -9.00
CA ASP A 262 -21.65 -3.60 -8.32
C ASP A 262 -22.14 -2.38 -9.11
N SER A 263 -23.45 -2.17 -9.23
CA SER A 263 -24.01 -1.03 -9.97
C SER A 263 -23.55 0.32 -9.43
N ARG A 264 -23.14 0.41 -8.16
CA ARG A 264 -22.57 1.60 -7.53
C ARG A 264 -21.20 1.98 -8.07
N MET A 265 -20.53 1.07 -8.79
CA MET A 265 -19.27 1.31 -9.49
C MET A 265 -19.45 1.88 -10.90
N ALA A 266 -20.68 1.90 -11.45
CA ALA A 266 -20.87 2.13 -12.90
C ALA A 266 -20.50 3.53 -13.41
N GLU A 267 -20.58 4.54 -12.53
CA GLU A 267 -20.24 5.93 -12.87
C GLU A 267 -18.76 6.24 -12.69
N ALA A 268 -18.08 5.44 -11.86
CA ALA A 268 -16.67 5.53 -11.53
C ALA A 268 -15.81 4.96 -12.67
#